data_AF-A0A4U5PKK2-F1
#
_entry.id   AF-A0A4U5PKK2-F1
#
_cell.length_a   1.000
_cell.length_b   1.000
_cell.length_c   1.000
_cell.angle_alpha   90.00
_cell.angle_beta   90.00
_cell.angle_gamma   90.00
#
_symmetry.space_group_name_H-M   'P 1'
#
loop_
_entity.id
_entity.type
_entity.pdbx_description
1 polymer ?
#
loop_
_entity_poly.entity_id
_entity_poly.type
_entity_poly.pdbx_seq_one_letter_code
_entity_poly.pdbx_strand_id
1 'polypeptide(L)'
;MEGEIKNFIMVWASALLLLWYCHIVGKIISKGVIRFFAILPVILFLFFLPLNLFTIWLGGPTSFFLSWLANFKLLLFAFGQGPLSTSPVPLSFPYFISLACLPIKFQQVPQKSVDKEVSKGSGHKSPLNHGLKIVVLAITAPIYLQKDHVHPKMVMLLYCVYLYIGLELVLAVVAAFARAGLRLELEPQFHEPYLATSLQDFWGRRWNLMVTSILHPTVYNPVMSISSRLIGRKWAALPGVLASFLVSGIMHEIIFYNIGRKKPTWELTCFFFLHGISLAIEIVIKKAFNGKWQPATVVSRLLTLAFVVVTAMWLFMPPVLYAEFDVMTRRECIAFVNFVKDIITTDSRFKSFITVTEG
;
A
#
# COMPACT_ATOMS: atom_id res chain seq x y z
N MET A 1 -0.33 17.32 18.93
CA MET A 1 -1.27 16.87 17.88
C MET A 1 -1.81 18.03 17.06
N GLU A 2 -2.16 19.17 17.65
CA GLU A 2 -2.73 20.32 16.93
C GLU A 2 -1.85 20.84 15.76
N GLY A 3 -0.55 21.01 15.97
CA GLY A 3 0.37 21.44 14.90
C GLY A 3 0.46 20.46 13.73
N GLU A 4 0.38 19.15 14.01
CA GLU A 4 0.41 18.11 12.98
C GLU A 4 -0.87 18.11 12.14
N ILE A 5 -2.04 18.31 12.76
CA ILE A 5 -3.32 18.40 12.04
C ILE A 5 -3.30 19.59 11.08
N LYS A 6 -2.76 20.74 11.51
CA LYS A 6 -2.57 21.90 10.63
C LYS A 6 -1.68 21.56 9.44
N ASN A 7 -0.53 20.91 9.67
CA ASN A 7 0.37 20.48 8.59
C ASN A 7 -0.32 19.50 7.64
N PHE A 8 -1.11 18.57 8.17
CA PHE A 8 -1.90 17.62 7.38
C PHE A 8 -2.90 18.32 6.48
N ILE A 9 -3.65 19.30 7.01
CA ILE A 9 -4.59 20.11 6.22
C ILE A 9 -3.85 20.86 5.12
N MET A 10 -2.71 21.48 5.43
CA MET A 10 -1.91 22.21 4.44
C MET A 10 -1.38 21.28 3.34
N VAL A 11 -0.84 20.12 3.71
CA VAL A 11 -0.35 19.09 2.78
C VAL A 11 -1.46 18.65 1.83
N TRP A 12 -2.64 18.30 2.33
CA TRP A 12 -3.73 17.85 1.48
C TRP A 12 -4.35 18.98 0.66
N ALA A 13 -4.46 20.20 1.20
CA ALA A 13 -4.90 21.37 0.43
C ALA A 13 -3.96 21.65 -0.75
N SER A 14 -2.64 21.63 -0.52
CA SER A 14 -1.63 21.75 -1.58
C SER A 14 -1.74 20.61 -2.60
N ALA A 15 -1.90 19.37 -2.17
CA ALA A 15 -2.07 18.23 -3.06
C ALA A 15 -3.32 18.38 -3.96
N LEU A 16 -4.44 18.83 -3.39
CA LEU A 16 -5.68 19.06 -4.13
C LEU A 16 -5.53 20.17 -5.20
N LEU A 17 -4.86 21.27 -4.87
CA LEU A 17 -4.56 22.36 -5.81
C LEU A 17 -3.67 21.87 -6.96
N LEU A 18 -2.63 21.09 -6.64
CA LEU A 18 -1.73 20.50 -7.63
C LEU A 18 -2.46 19.52 -8.55
N LEU A 19 -3.35 18.69 -8.01
CA LEU A 19 -4.16 17.76 -8.81
C LEU A 19 -5.20 18.50 -9.67
N TRP A 20 -5.73 19.62 -9.19
CA TRP A 20 -6.58 20.49 -9.97
C TRP A 20 -5.84 21.08 -11.17
N TYR A 21 -4.60 21.54 -10.96
CA TYR A 21 -3.72 21.95 -12.06
C TYR A 21 -3.51 20.82 -13.08
N CYS A 22 -3.17 19.60 -12.63
CA CYS A 22 -3.01 18.46 -13.53
C CYS A 22 -4.29 18.14 -14.32
N HIS A 23 -5.45 18.28 -13.68
CA HIS A 23 -6.74 18.06 -14.31
C HIS A 23 -7.01 19.08 -15.43
N ILE A 24 -6.67 20.36 -15.23
CA ILE A 24 -6.73 21.40 -16.26
C ILE A 24 -5.73 21.11 -17.39
N VAL A 25 -4.48 20.79 -17.05
CA VAL A 25 -3.45 20.43 -18.03
C VAL A 25 -3.92 19.30 -18.95
N GLY A 26 -4.57 18.27 -18.41
CA GLY A 26 -5.07 17.17 -19.22
C GLY A 26 -6.22 17.52 -20.17
N LYS A 27 -6.96 18.61 -19.90
CA LYS A 27 -8.00 19.16 -20.80
C LYS A 27 -7.42 20.01 -21.92
N ILE A 28 -6.33 20.73 -21.64
CA ILE A 28 -5.74 21.70 -22.57
C ILE A 28 -4.64 21.06 -23.42
N ILE A 29 -3.74 20.28 -22.80
CA ILE A 29 -2.55 19.72 -23.43
C ILE A 29 -2.83 18.26 -23.80
N SER A 30 -2.57 17.87 -25.05
CA SER A 30 -2.74 16.50 -25.53
C SER A 30 -1.79 15.52 -24.83
N LYS A 31 -2.16 14.24 -24.79
CA LYS A 31 -1.34 13.17 -24.19
C LYS A 31 0.01 13.05 -24.90
N GLY A 32 1.09 12.86 -24.14
CA GLY A 32 2.44 12.72 -24.67
C GLY A 32 3.49 13.44 -23.83
N VAL A 33 4.66 13.65 -24.44
CA VAL A 33 5.85 14.19 -23.78
C VAL A 33 5.64 15.63 -23.26
N ILE A 34 4.89 16.46 -23.99
CA ILE A 34 4.59 17.84 -23.58
C ILE A 34 3.77 17.85 -22.28
N ARG A 35 2.72 17.01 -22.21
CA ARG A 35 1.92 16.86 -20.99
C ARG A 35 2.76 16.31 -19.83
N PHE A 36 3.67 15.38 -20.10
CA PHE A 36 4.60 14.89 -19.08
C PHE A 36 5.43 16.01 -18.46
N PHE A 37 6.09 16.83 -19.28
CA PHE A 37 6.89 17.95 -18.75
C PHE A 37 6.05 19.01 -18.03
N ALA A 38 4.80 19.24 -18.45
CA ALA A 38 3.89 20.13 -17.73
C ALA A 38 3.49 19.58 -16.34
N ILE A 39 3.37 18.25 -16.19
CA ILE A 39 2.99 17.57 -14.94
C ILE A 39 4.21 17.26 -14.06
N LEU A 40 5.42 17.17 -14.64
CA LEU A 40 6.64 16.79 -13.93
C LEU A 40 6.91 17.62 -12.65
N PRO A 41 6.77 18.97 -12.65
CA PRO A 41 6.91 19.75 -11.42
C PRO A 41 5.95 19.27 -10.33
N VAL A 42 4.69 18.97 -10.68
CA VAL A 42 3.71 18.47 -9.73
C VAL A 42 4.12 17.12 -9.15
N ILE A 43 4.62 16.20 -9.98
CA ILE A 43 5.10 14.89 -9.53
C ILE A 43 6.21 15.06 -8.49
N LEU A 44 7.18 15.95 -8.76
CA LEU A 44 8.28 16.26 -7.84
C LEU A 44 7.74 16.84 -6.53
N PHE A 45 6.82 17.82 -6.59
CA PHE A 45 6.22 18.38 -5.38
C PHE A 45 5.47 17.33 -4.54
N LEU A 46 4.64 16.49 -5.17
CA LEU A 46 3.90 15.43 -4.48
C LEU A 46 4.83 14.37 -3.85
N PHE A 47 6.03 14.14 -4.40
CA PHE A 47 7.02 13.26 -3.78
C PHE A 47 7.47 13.77 -2.41
N PHE A 48 7.76 15.07 -2.31
CA PHE A 48 8.31 15.69 -1.10
C PHE A 48 7.25 16.21 -0.13
N LEU A 49 6.02 16.43 -0.57
CA LEU A 49 4.96 17.02 0.25
C LEU A 49 4.72 16.29 1.58
N PRO A 50 4.75 14.95 1.66
CA PRO A 50 4.60 14.21 2.92
C PRO A 50 5.72 14.46 3.93
N LEU A 51 6.85 15.07 3.52
CA LEU A 51 7.93 15.45 4.43
C LEU A 51 7.51 16.51 5.45
N ASN A 52 6.32 17.10 5.34
CA ASN A 52 5.78 18.02 6.35
C ASN A 52 5.01 17.32 7.47
N LEU A 53 4.89 15.98 7.43
CA LEU A 53 4.23 15.17 8.43
C LEU A 53 5.27 14.36 9.22
N PHE A 54 5.09 14.30 10.54
CA PHE A 54 5.98 13.64 11.50
C PHE A 54 5.34 12.45 12.20
N THR A 55 4.02 12.28 12.03
CA THR A 55 3.27 11.15 12.60
C THR A 55 3.24 9.96 11.66
N ILE A 56 3.31 8.75 12.21
CA ILE A 56 3.26 7.52 11.40
C ILE A 56 1.86 7.30 10.81
N TRP A 57 0.80 7.58 11.58
CA TRP A 57 -0.57 7.33 11.15
C TRP A 57 -1.09 8.32 10.09
N LEU A 58 -0.52 9.53 9.99
CA LEU A 58 -0.85 10.46 8.91
C LEU A 58 0.22 10.47 7.82
N GLY A 59 1.50 10.51 8.20
CA GLY A 59 2.64 10.57 7.29
C GLY A 59 2.78 9.33 6.42
N GLY A 60 2.65 8.13 7.00
CA GLY A 60 2.76 6.87 6.26
C GLY A 60 1.71 6.74 5.15
N PRO A 61 0.40 6.83 5.46
CA PRO A 61 -0.65 6.77 4.44
C PRO A 61 -0.57 7.91 3.43
N THR A 62 -0.25 9.14 3.86
CA THR A 62 -0.08 10.28 2.94
C THR A 62 1.10 10.05 1.99
N SER A 63 2.21 9.50 2.48
CA SER A 63 3.35 9.12 1.64
C SER A 63 2.99 8.03 0.63
N PHE A 64 2.19 7.05 1.04
CA PHE A 64 1.71 6.00 0.13
C PHE A 64 0.77 6.58 -0.95
N PHE A 65 -0.22 7.40 -0.56
CA PHE A 65 -1.21 7.94 -1.50
C PHE A 65 -0.63 9.00 -2.45
N LEU A 66 0.22 9.90 -1.96
CA LEU A 66 0.77 11.01 -2.76
C LEU A 66 2.06 10.61 -3.48
N SER A 67 3.12 10.28 -2.74
CA SER A 67 4.44 10.00 -3.33
C SER A 67 4.43 8.77 -4.23
N TRP A 68 3.58 7.77 -3.93
CA TRP A 68 3.48 6.56 -4.75
C TRP A 68 2.28 6.59 -5.69
N LEU A 69 1.05 6.48 -5.18
CA LEU A 69 -0.11 6.21 -6.04
C LEU A 69 -0.44 7.36 -6.98
N ALA A 70 -0.57 8.58 -6.45
CA ALA A 70 -0.92 9.74 -7.25
C ALA A 70 0.15 10.00 -8.31
N ASN A 71 1.43 10.00 -7.93
CA ASN A 71 2.54 10.20 -8.87
C ASN A 71 2.57 9.17 -10.00
N PHE A 72 2.41 7.89 -9.68
CA PHE A 72 2.44 6.84 -10.69
C PHE A 72 1.23 6.91 -11.62
N LYS A 73 0.05 7.28 -11.10
CA LYS A 73 -1.14 7.50 -11.92
C LYS A 73 -1.02 8.76 -12.78
N LEU A 74 -0.42 9.83 -12.27
CA LEU A 74 -0.12 11.06 -13.03
C LEU A 74 0.89 10.80 -14.15
N LEU A 75 1.89 9.94 -13.91
CA LEU A 75 2.82 9.50 -14.94
C LEU A 75 2.10 8.78 -16.08
N LEU A 76 1.21 7.83 -15.76
CA LEU A 76 0.38 7.16 -16.77
C LEU A 76 -0.53 8.16 -17.51
N PHE A 77 -1.15 9.07 -16.77
CA PHE A 77 -2.04 10.10 -17.29
C PHE A 77 -1.36 11.05 -18.29
N ALA A 78 -0.09 11.36 -18.07
CA ALA A 78 0.71 12.15 -19.01
C ALA A 78 0.73 11.52 -20.41
N PHE A 79 0.78 10.18 -20.49
CA PHE A 79 0.77 9.41 -21.73
C PHE A 79 -0.62 8.89 -22.13
N GLY A 80 -1.68 9.35 -21.46
CA GLY A 80 -3.07 8.95 -21.74
C GLY A 80 -3.36 7.48 -21.40
N GLN A 81 -2.66 6.94 -20.41
CA GLN A 81 -2.84 5.59 -19.89
C GLN A 81 -3.38 5.65 -18.45
N GLY A 82 -3.70 4.47 -17.90
CA GLY A 82 -4.09 4.34 -16.49
C GLY A 82 -5.48 4.87 -16.15
N PRO A 83 -5.87 4.80 -14.87
CA PRO A 83 -7.24 5.07 -14.41
C PRO A 83 -7.67 6.54 -14.57
N LEU A 84 -6.72 7.47 -14.63
CA LEU A 84 -7.02 8.90 -14.82
C LEU A 84 -7.36 9.24 -16.28
N SER A 85 -7.17 8.31 -17.22
CA SER A 85 -7.47 8.49 -18.65
C SER A 85 -8.75 7.76 -19.09
N THR A 86 -9.55 7.26 -18.15
CA THR A 86 -10.73 6.42 -18.43
C THR A 86 -11.91 7.25 -18.99
N SER A 87 -12.65 6.68 -19.94
CA SER A 87 -13.82 7.31 -20.56
C SER A 87 -15.06 7.27 -19.64
N PRO A 88 -15.94 8.29 -19.68
CA PRO A 88 -15.88 9.47 -20.55
C PRO A 88 -14.82 10.49 -20.12
N VAL A 89 -14.02 10.95 -21.08
CA VAL A 89 -13.04 12.03 -20.89
C VAL A 89 -13.73 13.36 -21.19
N PRO A 90 -13.58 14.40 -20.36
CA PRO A 90 -12.81 14.45 -19.11
C PRO A 90 -13.64 14.03 -17.88
N LEU A 91 -13.04 13.21 -17.01
CA LEU A 91 -13.57 12.89 -15.68
C LEU A 91 -13.93 14.19 -14.92
N SER A 92 -14.98 14.16 -14.10
CA SER A 92 -15.23 15.30 -13.21
C SER A 92 -14.09 15.45 -12.20
N PHE A 93 -13.85 16.67 -11.73
CA PHE A 93 -12.75 16.97 -10.82
C PHE A 93 -12.74 16.11 -9.53
N PRO A 94 -13.88 15.89 -8.83
CA PRO A 94 -13.93 15.01 -7.67
C PRO A 94 -13.54 13.55 -7.99
N TYR A 95 -13.97 13.02 -9.14
CA TYR A 95 -13.58 11.67 -9.56
C TYR A 95 -12.11 11.58 -9.93
N PHE A 96 -11.56 12.62 -10.57
CA PHE A 96 -10.13 12.69 -10.90
C PHE A 96 -9.26 12.66 -9.64
N ILE A 97 -9.57 13.48 -8.63
CA ILE A 97 -8.85 13.47 -7.34
C ILE A 97 -8.98 12.11 -6.65
N SER A 98 -10.21 11.60 -6.56
CA SER A 98 -10.48 10.34 -5.86
C SER A 98 -9.70 9.20 -6.50
N LEU A 99 -9.70 9.12 -7.83
CA LEU A 99 -8.90 8.14 -8.55
C LEU A 99 -7.39 8.38 -8.39
N ALA A 100 -6.92 9.62 -8.33
CA ALA A 100 -5.50 9.90 -8.20
C ALA A 100 -4.97 9.44 -6.84
N CYS A 101 -5.64 9.84 -5.76
CA CYS A 101 -5.18 9.62 -4.40
C CYS A 101 -5.56 8.25 -3.83
N LEU A 102 -6.74 7.71 -4.19
CA LEU A 102 -7.29 6.52 -3.55
C LEU A 102 -7.14 5.26 -4.43
N PRO A 103 -7.06 4.07 -3.82
CA PRO A 103 -6.99 2.81 -4.54
C PRO A 103 -8.38 2.36 -5.04
N ILE A 104 -8.92 3.12 -5.99
CA ILE A 104 -10.25 2.90 -6.59
C ILE A 104 -10.07 2.47 -8.05
N LYS A 105 -10.84 1.47 -8.49
CA LYS A 105 -11.06 1.17 -9.91
C LYS A 105 -12.55 1.32 -10.23
N PHE A 106 -12.86 1.98 -11.33
CA PHE A 106 -14.23 1.98 -11.85
C PHE A 106 -14.51 0.65 -12.56
N GLN A 107 -15.68 0.06 -12.33
CA GLN A 107 -16.13 -1.22 -12.91
C GLN A 107 -16.36 -1.18 -14.44
N GLN A 108 -15.84 -0.18 -15.17
CA GLN A 108 -16.17 0.05 -16.58
C GLN A 108 -14.99 -0.24 -17.53
N VAL A 109 -14.48 -1.48 -17.53
CA VAL A 109 -13.94 -2.10 -18.76
C VAL A 109 -14.11 -3.62 -18.64
N PRO A 110 -14.91 -4.29 -19.49
CA PRO A 110 -14.83 -5.73 -19.63
C PRO A 110 -13.51 -6.08 -20.34
N GLN A 111 -12.47 -6.44 -19.57
CA GLN A 111 -11.30 -7.09 -20.17
C GLN A 111 -11.74 -8.43 -20.76
N LYS A 112 -11.83 -8.49 -22.10
CA LYS A 112 -12.00 -9.75 -22.84
C LYS A 112 -10.76 -10.62 -22.58
N SER A 113 -11.02 -11.86 -22.13
CA SER A 113 -10.13 -13.05 -22.04
C SER A 113 -8.80 -12.81 -21.31
N VAL A 114 -8.59 -13.28 -20.07
CA VAL A 114 -8.39 -14.70 -19.68
C VAL A 114 -8.83 -15.00 -18.22
N ASP A 115 -9.21 -14.02 -17.40
CA ASP A 115 -9.38 -14.21 -15.94
C ASP A 115 -10.82 -14.46 -15.45
N LYS A 116 -11.65 -15.20 -16.21
CA LYS A 116 -13.05 -15.49 -15.79
C LYS A 116 -13.18 -16.46 -14.60
N GLU A 117 -12.10 -17.03 -14.09
CA GLU A 117 -12.15 -17.87 -12.87
C GLU A 117 -11.78 -17.12 -11.58
N VAL A 118 -11.20 -15.91 -11.64
CA VAL A 118 -10.71 -15.22 -10.44
C VAL A 118 -11.81 -14.42 -9.72
N SER A 119 -12.91 -14.08 -10.40
CA SER A 119 -13.94 -13.18 -9.85
C SER A 119 -15.14 -13.86 -9.18
N LYS A 120 -15.19 -15.20 -9.09
CA LYS A 120 -16.28 -15.91 -8.39
C LYS A 120 -16.08 -16.05 -6.87
N GLY A 121 -14.98 -15.54 -6.30
CA GLY A 121 -14.66 -15.71 -4.87
C GLY A 121 -14.57 -14.44 -4.03
N SER A 122 -14.75 -13.23 -4.59
CA SER A 122 -14.60 -12.00 -3.83
C SER A 122 -15.89 -11.66 -3.06
N GLY A 123 -16.21 -12.49 -2.08
CA GLY A 123 -17.14 -12.10 -1.03
C GLY A 123 -16.63 -10.84 -0.37
N HIS A 124 -17.51 -9.85 -0.17
CA HIS A 124 -17.30 -8.79 0.80
C HIS A 124 -16.65 -9.41 2.04
N LYS A 125 -15.42 -9.00 2.38
CA LYS A 125 -14.79 -9.47 3.60
C LYS A 125 -15.72 -9.14 4.74
N SER A 126 -16.25 -10.17 5.39
CA SER A 126 -17.20 -9.98 6.49
C SER A 126 -16.57 -9.07 7.55
N PRO A 127 -17.33 -8.14 8.15
CA PRO A 127 -16.87 -7.33 9.28
C PRO A 127 -16.28 -8.21 10.41
N LEU A 128 -16.70 -9.47 10.48
CA LEU A 128 -16.21 -10.50 11.40
C LEU A 128 -14.70 -10.80 11.23
N ASN A 129 -14.15 -10.71 10.01
CA ASN A 129 -12.72 -10.90 9.76
C ASN A 129 -11.87 -9.72 10.29
N HIS A 130 -12.40 -8.50 10.20
CA HIS A 130 -11.75 -7.33 10.79
C HIS A 130 -11.82 -7.37 12.32
N GLY A 131 -12.97 -7.77 12.87
CA GLY A 131 -13.15 -7.98 14.31
C GLY A 131 -12.16 -9.00 14.87
N LEU A 132 -11.98 -10.15 14.21
CA LEU A 132 -11.01 -11.17 14.61
C LEU A 132 -9.57 -10.62 14.65
N LYS A 133 -9.17 -9.80 13.68
CA LYS A 133 -7.83 -9.19 13.65
C LYS A 133 -7.62 -8.18 14.76
N ILE A 134 -8.65 -7.40 15.09
CA ILE A 134 -8.62 -6.50 16.25
C ILE A 134 -8.46 -7.30 17.55
N VAL A 135 -9.14 -8.44 17.68
CA VAL A 135 -8.97 -9.35 18.81
C VAL A 135 -7.54 -9.91 18.87
N VAL A 136 -6.96 -10.32 17.74
CA VAL A 136 -5.55 -10.75 17.69
C VAL A 136 -4.60 -9.65 18.15
N LEU A 137 -4.80 -8.40 17.72
CA LEU A 137 -4.03 -7.26 18.22
C LEU A 137 -4.18 -7.07 19.73
N ALA A 138 -5.42 -7.13 20.24
CA ALA A 138 -5.70 -6.96 21.66
C ALA A 138 -5.06 -8.06 22.53
N ILE A 139 -5.15 -9.32 22.10
CA ILE A 139 -4.58 -10.47 22.83
C ILE A 139 -3.05 -10.41 22.86
N THR A 140 -2.42 -9.92 21.80
CA THR A 140 -0.96 -9.88 21.70
C THR A 140 -0.35 -8.59 22.26
N ALA A 141 -1.13 -7.54 22.47
CA ALA A 141 -0.66 -6.27 23.02
C ALA A 141 0.05 -6.40 24.39
N PRO A 142 -0.40 -7.26 25.34
CA PRO A 142 0.34 -7.52 26.58
C PRO A 142 1.74 -8.10 26.36
N ILE A 143 1.91 -8.95 25.34
CA ILE A 143 3.21 -9.54 24.97
C ILE A 143 4.17 -8.44 24.51
N TYR A 144 3.66 -7.46 23.77
CA TYR A 144 4.42 -6.28 23.39
C TYR A 144 4.81 -5.41 24.59
N LEU A 145 3.93 -5.25 25.58
CA LEU A 145 4.24 -4.50 26.80
C LEU A 145 5.35 -5.16 27.63
N GLN A 146 5.55 -6.46 27.48
CA GLN A 146 6.62 -7.23 28.13
C GLN A 146 7.78 -7.56 27.17
N LYS A 147 7.96 -6.78 26.09
CA LYS A 147 8.95 -7.09 25.04
C LYS A 147 10.38 -7.33 25.55
N ASP A 148 10.77 -6.70 26.66
CA ASP A 148 12.11 -6.84 27.24
C ASP A 148 12.36 -8.25 27.83
N HIS A 149 11.29 -9.00 28.13
CA HIS A 149 11.34 -10.37 28.66
C HIS A 149 11.09 -11.43 27.58
N VAL A 150 10.80 -11.02 26.35
CA VAL A 150 10.45 -11.91 25.23
C VAL A 150 11.65 -12.02 24.28
N HIS A 151 11.90 -13.21 23.74
CA HIS A 151 12.99 -13.42 22.80
C HIS A 151 12.89 -12.45 21.60
N PRO A 152 13.97 -11.75 21.20
CA PRO A 152 13.90 -10.68 20.18
C PRO A 152 13.26 -11.10 18.85
N LYS A 153 13.51 -12.33 18.39
CA LYS A 153 12.88 -12.87 17.16
C LYS A 153 11.36 -13.01 17.26
N MET A 154 10.83 -13.33 18.44
CA MET A 154 9.38 -13.39 18.67
C MET A 154 8.77 -11.99 18.62
N VAL A 155 9.46 -10.99 19.17
CA VAL A 155 9.05 -9.59 19.06
C VAL A 155 9.03 -9.12 17.60
N MET A 156 10.06 -9.47 16.81
CA MET A 156 10.08 -9.17 15.37
C MET A 156 8.93 -9.83 14.61
N LEU A 157 8.65 -11.11 14.90
CA LEU A 157 7.52 -11.81 14.30
C LEU A 157 6.19 -11.10 14.64
N LEU A 158 6.03 -10.68 15.89
CA LEU A 158 4.85 -9.95 16.34
C LEU A 158 4.69 -8.61 15.60
N TYR A 159 5.80 -7.88 15.39
CA TYR A 159 5.77 -6.67 14.58
C TYR A 159 5.38 -6.92 13.12
N CYS A 160 5.76 -8.06 12.51
CA CYS A 160 5.28 -8.41 11.17
C CYS A 160 3.75 -8.54 11.15
N VAL A 161 3.17 -9.18 12.17
CA VAL A 161 1.72 -9.33 12.32
C VAL A 161 1.05 -7.96 12.52
N TYR A 162 1.62 -7.11 13.36
CA TYR A 162 1.11 -5.76 13.61
C TYR A 162 1.13 -4.87 12.38
N LEU A 163 2.23 -4.92 11.62
CA LEU A 163 2.36 -4.17 10.38
C LEU A 163 1.31 -4.62 9.36
N TYR A 164 1.13 -5.93 9.19
CA TYR A 164 0.12 -6.46 8.28
C TYR A 164 -1.30 -6.02 8.68
N ILE A 165 -1.69 -6.22 9.94
CA ILE A 165 -3.04 -5.86 10.41
C ILE A 165 -3.24 -4.33 10.36
N GLY A 166 -2.23 -3.56 10.76
CA GLY A 166 -2.26 -2.10 10.76
C GLY A 166 -2.47 -1.52 9.36
N LEU A 167 -1.71 -2.00 8.37
CA LEU A 167 -1.89 -1.60 6.97
C LEU A 167 -3.30 -1.92 6.45
N GLU A 168 -3.82 -3.10 6.75
CA GLU A 168 -5.16 -3.50 6.33
C GLU A 168 -6.23 -2.64 6.99
N LEU A 169 -6.11 -2.35 8.29
CA LEU A 169 -7.06 -1.52 9.03
C LEU A 169 -7.08 -0.08 8.51
N VAL A 170 -5.91 0.52 8.27
CA VAL A 170 -5.83 1.88 7.71
C VAL A 170 -6.53 1.96 6.36
N LEU A 171 -6.26 1.00 5.47
CA LEU A 171 -6.90 0.95 4.15
C LEU A 171 -8.41 0.68 4.25
N ALA A 172 -8.86 -0.12 5.22
CA ALA A 172 -10.27 -0.35 5.49
C ALA A 172 -10.98 0.92 5.99
N VAL A 173 -10.34 1.70 6.87
CA VAL A 173 -10.87 3.00 7.35
C VAL A 173 -10.99 3.98 6.17
N VAL A 174 -9.95 4.09 5.34
CA VAL A 174 -9.99 4.92 4.12
C VAL A 174 -11.11 4.46 3.19
N ALA A 175 -11.31 3.15 3.03
CA ALA A 175 -12.41 2.60 2.23
C ALA A 175 -13.80 2.94 2.78
N ALA A 176 -13.97 2.87 4.11
CA ALA A 176 -15.22 3.24 4.75
C ALA A 176 -15.56 4.73 4.52
N PHE A 177 -14.58 5.62 4.68
CA PHE A 177 -14.77 7.06 4.41
C PHE A 177 -15.08 7.34 2.95
N ALA A 178 -14.37 6.70 2.01
CA ALA A 178 -14.62 6.87 0.58
C ALA A 178 -16.01 6.35 0.18
N ARG A 179 -16.46 5.23 0.76
CA ARG A 179 -17.82 4.70 0.53
C ARG A 179 -18.89 5.64 1.09
N ALA A 180 -18.69 6.18 2.30
CA ALA A 180 -19.64 7.09 2.93
C ALA A 180 -19.74 8.45 2.22
N GLY A 181 -18.60 9.04 1.84
CA GLY A 181 -18.54 10.37 1.25
C GLY A 181 -18.74 10.42 -0.27
N LEU A 182 -18.19 9.45 -1.00
CA LEU A 182 -18.13 9.48 -2.47
C LEU A 182 -18.96 8.36 -3.13
N ARG A 183 -19.53 7.44 -2.34
CA ARG A 183 -20.21 6.22 -2.84
C ARG A 183 -19.34 5.38 -3.76
N LEU A 184 -18.01 5.44 -3.57
CA LEU A 184 -17.04 4.67 -4.32
C LEU A 184 -16.62 3.43 -3.51
N GLU A 185 -16.56 2.28 -4.18
CA GLU A 185 -16.03 1.06 -3.59
C GLU A 185 -14.52 0.98 -3.84
N LEU A 186 -13.75 0.82 -2.75
CA LEU A 186 -12.34 0.51 -2.85
C LEU A 186 -12.17 -1.00 -3.06
N GLU A 187 -11.20 -1.36 -3.91
CA GLU A 187 -10.88 -2.77 -4.10
C GLU A 187 -10.29 -3.37 -2.82
N PRO A 188 -10.50 -4.68 -2.57
CA PRO A 188 -9.79 -5.39 -1.51
C PRO A 188 -8.28 -5.31 -1.75
N GLN A 189 -7.54 -4.76 -0.77
CA GLN A 189 -6.10 -4.54 -0.90
C GLN A 189 -5.26 -5.76 -0.52
N PHE A 190 -5.81 -6.61 0.33
CA PHE A 190 -5.21 -7.87 0.75
C PHE A 190 -6.19 -9.01 0.53
N HIS A 191 -5.70 -10.19 0.20
CA HIS A 191 -6.51 -11.40 0.05
C HIS A 191 -5.84 -12.57 0.76
N GLU A 192 -5.89 -12.53 2.09
CA GLU A 192 -5.38 -13.59 2.99
C GLU A 192 -3.98 -14.06 2.58
N PRO A 193 -2.97 -13.17 2.69
CA PRO A 193 -1.62 -13.44 2.19
C PRO A 193 -0.95 -14.67 2.83
N TYR A 194 -1.36 -15.04 4.04
CA TYR A 194 -0.90 -16.24 4.74
C TYR A 194 -1.37 -17.56 4.09
N LEU A 195 -2.30 -17.52 3.13
CA LEU A 195 -2.75 -18.70 2.37
C LEU A 195 -2.01 -18.88 1.03
N ALA A 196 -1.01 -18.04 0.75
CA ALA A 196 -0.25 -18.08 -0.51
C ALA A 196 0.46 -19.42 -0.72
N THR A 197 0.31 -20.00 -1.92
CA THR A 197 0.97 -21.27 -2.28
C THR A 197 2.30 -21.08 -3.01
N SER A 198 2.64 -19.85 -3.39
CA SER A 198 3.89 -19.51 -4.07
C SER A 198 4.19 -18.02 -3.92
N LEU A 199 5.41 -17.56 -4.24
CA LEU A 199 5.74 -16.14 -4.19
C LEU A 199 4.96 -15.36 -5.25
N GLN A 200 4.69 -15.99 -6.39
CA GLN A 200 3.84 -15.41 -7.43
C GLN A 200 2.41 -15.18 -6.94
N ASP A 201 1.85 -16.13 -6.19
CA ASP A 201 0.52 -16.01 -5.60
C ASP A 201 0.51 -14.95 -4.49
N PHE A 202 1.55 -14.92 -3.64
CA PHE A 202 1.70 -13.93 -2.58
C PHE A 202 1.72 -12.49 -3.13
N TRP A 203 2.70 -12.15 -3.98
CA TRP A 203 2.89 -10.78 -4.48
C TRP A 203 1.90 -10.39 -5.58
N GLY A 204 1.44 -11.35 -6.39
CA GLY A 204 0.58 -11.07 -7.53
C GLY A 204 -0.91 -11.00 -7.18
N ARG A 205 -1.36 -11.76 -6.17
CA ARG A 205 -2.80 -12.02 -5.95
C ARG A 205 -3.28 -11.82 -4.51
N ARG A 206 -2.37 -11.64 -3.55
CA ARG A 206 -2.77 -11.61 -2.13
C ARG A 206 -2.24 -10.44 -1.31
N TRP A 207 -1.04 -9.95 -1.63
CA TRP A 207 -0.39 -8.88 -0.90
C TRP A 207 -0.47 -7.55 -1.66
N ASN A 208 -1.04 -6.52 -1.02
CA ASN A 208 -1.11 -5.14 -1.50
C ASN A 208 -1.41 -5.03 -3.01
N LEU A 209 -2.61 -5.44 -3.42
CA LEU A 209 -3.04 -5.50 -4.82
C LEU A 209 -3.02 -4.14 -5.51
N MET A 210 -3.15 -3.04 -4.75
CA MET A 210 -2.92 -1.71 -5.27
C MET A 210 -1.49 -1.58 -5.80
N VAL A 211 -0.45 -1.86 -5.00
CA VAL A 211 0.95 -1.75 -5.47
C VAL A 211 1.19 -2.54 -6.74
N THR A 212 0.71 -3.78 -6.80
CA THR A 212 0.83 -4.62 -8.01
C THR A 212 0.09 -4.00 -9.20
N SER A 213 -1.14 -3.52 -9.01
CA SER A 213 -1.93 -2.93 -10.10
C SER A 213 -1.41 -1.59 -10.62
N ILE A 214 -0.62 -0.85 -9.85
CA ILE A 214 0.05 0.37 -10.34
C ILE A 214 1.43 0.09 -10.94
N LEU A 215 2.24 -0.79 -10.33
CA LEU A 215 3.55 -1.17 -10.86
C LEU A 215 3.45 -1.89 -12.20
N HIS A 216 2.38 -2.66 -12.42
CA HIS A 216 2.19 -3.40 -13.64
C HIS A 216 2.14 -2.50 -14.90
N PRO A 217 1.25 -1.49 -15.01
CA PRO A 217 1.24 -0.58 -16.15
C PRO A 217 2.41 0.42 -16.17
N THR A 218 2.95 0.82 -15.02
CA THR A 218 3.99 1.88 -14.96
C THR A 218 5.42 1.37 -15.16
N VAL A 219 5.71 0.15 -14.73
CA VAL A 219 7.08 -0.41 -14.75
C VAL A 219 7.12 -1.71 -15.52
N TYR A 220 6.32 -2.70 -15.12
CA TYR A 220 6.38 -4.05 -15.70
C TYR A 220 6.13 -4.02 -17.21
N ASN A 221 5.01 -3.43 -17.64
CA ASN A 221 4.60 -3.39 -19.04
C ASN A 221 5.62 -2.67 -19.95
N PRO A 222 6.08 -1.44 -19.62
CA PRO A 222 7.12 -0.77 -20.40
C PRO A 222 8.42 -1.57 -20.48
N VAL A 223 8.92 -2.07 -19.34
CA VAL A 223 10.19 -2.81 -19.29
C VAL A 223 10.07 -4.14 -20.04
N MET A 224 8.96 -4.86 -19.88
CA MET A 224 8.67 -6.09 -20.62
C MET A 224 8.59 -5.81 -22.12
N SER A 225 7.91 -4.73 -22.54
CA SER A 225 7.79 -4.34 -23.94
C SER A 225 9.15 -4.07 -24.58
N ILE A 226 10.00 -3.28 -23.91
CA ILE A 226 11.37 -2.99 -24.36
C ILE A 226 12.19 -4.28 -24.40
N SER A 227 12.16 -5.07 -23.33
CA SER A 227 12.92 -6.32 -23.21
C SER A 227 12.48 -7.36 -24.25
N SER A 228 11.20 -7.40 -24.62
CA SER A 228 10.70 -8.33 -25.63
C SER A 228 11.34 -8.15 -27.00
N ARG A 229 11.80 -6.93 -27.30
CA ARG A 229 12.52 -6.59 -28.53
C ARG A 229 14.00 -7.04 -28.49
N LEU A 230 14.58 -7.16 -27.29
CA LEU A 230 16.00 -7.46 -27.09
C LEU A 230 16.27 -8.94 -26.82
N ILE A 231 15.51 -9.56 -25.92
CA ILE A 231 15.73 -10.94 -25.43
C ILE A 231 14.59 -11.91 -25.78
N GLY A 232 13.62 -11.45 -26.57
CA GLY A 232 12.47 -12.23 -27.01
C GLY A 232 11.32 -12.31 -25.99
N ARG A 233 10.11 -12.58 -26.49
CA ARG A 233 8.87 -12.60 -25.68
C ARG A 233 8.87 -13.62 -24.54
N LYS A 234 9.60 -14.73 -24.70
CA LYS A 234 9.65 -15.82 -23.70
C LYS A 234 10.27 -15.36 -22.38
N TRP A 235 11.29 -14.51 -22.45
CA TRP A 235 12.11 -14.09 -21.29
C TRP A 235 11.88 -12.63 -20.89
N ALA A 236 11.15 -11.86 -21.71
CA ALA A 236 10.79 -10.46 -21.46
C ALA A 236 10.12 -10.21 -20.09
N ALA A 237 9.44 -11.21 -19.53
CA ALA A 237 8.82 -11.10 -18.22
C ALA A 237 9.83 -10.96 -17.07
N LEU A 238 11.04 -11.54 -17.19
CA LEU A 238 12.01 -11.53 -16.08
C LEU A 238 12.55 -10.12 -15.79
N PRO A 239 13.03 -9.33 -16.78
CA PRO A 239 13.42 -7.95 -16.52
C PRO A 239 12.26 -7.09 -16.02
N GLY A 240 11.04 -7.34 -16.51
CA GLY A 240 9.84 -6.66 -16.03
C GLY A 240 9.61 -6.89 -14.54
N VAL A 241 9.69 -8.15 -14.08
CA VAL A 241 9.57 -8.51 -12.65
C VAL A 241 10.67 -7.83 -11.84
N LEU A 242 11.95 -7.99 -12.24
CA LEU A 242 13.07 -7.42 -11.50
C LEU A 242 12.97 -5.90 -11.38
N ALA A 243 12.60 -5.21 -12.45
CA ALA A 243 12.40 -3.76 -12.44
C ALA A 243 11.24 -3.34 -11.53
N SER A 244 10.10 -4.06 -11.56
CA SER A 244 8.97 -3.76 -10.67
C SER A 244 9.33 -3.91 -9.20
N PHE A 245 10.07 -4.96 -8.83
CA PHE A 245 10.52 -5.15 -7.45
C PHE A 245 11.58 -4.13 -7.03
N LEU A 246 12.49 -3.75 -7.92
CA LEU A 246 13.47 -2.69 -7.65
C LEU A 246 12.77 -1.35 -7.39
N VAL A 247 11.84 -0.94 -8.27
CA VAL A 247 11.07 0.30 -8.08
C VAL A 247 10.23 0.22 -6.81
N SER A 248 9.63 -0.93 -6.50
CA SER A 248 8.92 -1.14 -5.24
C SER A 248 9.84 -0.91 -4.03
N GLY A 249 11.05 -1.48 -4.05
CA GLY A 249 12.05 -1.30 -3.00
C GLY A 249 12.42 0.16 -2.76
N ILE A 250 12.73 0.89 -3.85
CA ILE A 250 13.04 2.32 -3.78
C ILE A 250 11.87 3.12 -3.19
N MET A 251 10.63 2.81 -3.60
CA MET A 251 9.45 3.49 -3.05
C MET A 251 9.27 3.22 -1.56
N HIS A 252 9.60 2.02 -1.07
CA HIS A 252 9.57 1.72 0.36
C HIS A 252 10.66 2.47 1.13
N GLU A 253 11.88 2.61 0.58
CA GLU A 253 12.92 3.46 1.19
C GLU A 253 12.44 4.93 1.31
N ILE A 254 11.79 5.46 0.28
CA ILE A 254 11.24 6.83 0.30
C ILE A 254 10.16 6.96 1.38
N ILE A 255 9.24 6.00 1.46
CA ILE A 255 8.17 6.01 2.47
C ILE A 255 8.77 5.92 3.88
N PHE A 256 9.75 5.04 4.09
CA PHE A 256 10.40 4.88 5.38
C PHE A 256 11.17 6.14 5.78
N TYR A 257 11.83 6.78 4.82
CA TYR A 257 12.48 8.07 5.02
C TYR A 257 11.46 9.14 5.40
N ASN A 258 10.32 9.23 4.69
CA ASN A 258 9.28 10.20 4.96
C ASN A 258 8.71 10.07 6.39
N ILE A 259 8.56 8.84 6.89
CA ILE A 259 8.08 8.57 8.25
C ILE A 259 9.19 8.79 9.29
N GLY A 260 10.30 8.06 9.16
CA GLY A 260 11.31 7.93 10.21
C GLY A 260 12.40 9.00 10.21
N ARG A 261 12.63 9.67 9.08
CA ARG A 261 13.72 10.65 8.86
C ARG A 261 15.12 10.14 9.15
N LYS A 262 15.28 8.82 9.17
CA LYS A 262 16.60 8.17 9.21
C LYS A 262 17.06 7.90 7.79
N LYS A 263 18.39 7.94 7.57
CA LYS A 263 18.98 7.66 6.26
C LYS A 263 18.60 6.25 5.78
N PRO A 264 18.26 6.07 4.49
CA PRO A 264 17.98 4.76 3.91
C PRO A 264 19.18 3.80 4.09
N THR A 265 18.92 2.61 4.60
CA THR A 265 19.94 1.54 4.74
C THR A 265 20.04 0.66 3.50
N TRP A 266 19.10 0.81 2.56
CA TRP A 266 18.94 0.00 1.34
C TRP A 266 18.54 -1.46 1.61
N GLU A 267 18.31 -1.84 2.87
CA GLU A 267 17.90 -3.19 3.25
C GLU A 267 16.49 -3.53 2.72
N LEU A 268 15.58 -2.54 2.63
CA LEU A 268 14.26 -2.75 2.03
C LEU A 268 14.39 -2.99 0.53
N THR A 269 15.24 -2.20 -0.14
CA THR A 269 15.52 -2.42 -1.56
C THR A 269 16.09 -3.82 -1.79
N CYS A 270 17.02 -4.28 -0.95
CA CYS A 270 17.54 -5.64 -0.97
C CYS A 270 16.43 -6.69 -0.74
N PHE A 271 15.54 -6.48 0.22
CA PHE A 271 14.38 -7.36 0.46
C PHE A 271 13.55 -7.53 -0.80
N PHE A 272 13.07 -6.43 -1.40
CA PHE A 272 12.23 -6.52 -2.59
C PHE A 272 13.00 -7.10 -3.78
N PHE A 273 14.26 -6.72 -3.98
CA PHE A 273 15.05 -7.24 -5.07
C PHE A 273 15.31 -8.76 -4.96
N LEU A 274 15.60 -9.25 -3.75
CA LEU A 274 15.70 -10.69 -3.46
C LEU A 274 14.39 -11.43 -3.79
N HIS A 275 13.24 -10.87 -3.40
CA HIS A 275 11.94 -11.43 -3.75
C HIS A 275 11.68 -11.40 -5.27
N GLY A 276 12.13 -10.35 -5.97
CA GLY A 276 12.06 -10.25 -7.42
C GLY A 276 12.88 -11.33 -8.13
N ILE A 277 14.12 -11.58 -7.66
CA ILE A 277 14.97 -12.67 -8.16
C ILE A 277 14.33 -14.03 -7.88
N SER A 278 13.84 -14.24 -6.66
CA SER A 278 13.22 -15.50 -6.25
C SER A 278 11.97 -15.79 -7.06
N LEU A 279 11.15 -14.77 -7.33
CA LEU A 279 9.98 -14.87 -8.20
C LEU A 279 10.38 -15.13 -9.66
N ALA A 280 11.42 -14.48 -10.16
CA ALA A 280 11.95 -14.75 -11.50
C ALA A 280 12.40 -16.22 -11.65
N ILE A 281 13.14 -16.75 -10.66
CA ILE A 281 13.53 -18.15 -10.59
C ILE A 281 12.29 -19.06 -10.56
N GLU A 282 11.29 -18.74 -9.73
CA GLU A 282 10.03 -19.48 -9.65
C GLU A 282 9.32 -19.55 -11.02
N ILE A 283 9.30 -18.43 -11.77
CA ILE A 283 8.75 -18.38 -13.13
C ILE A 283 9.53 -19.27 -14.08
N VAL A 284 10.87 -19.30 -13.99
CA VAL A 284 11.72 -20.18 -14.83
C VAL A 284 11.44 -21.64 -14.52
N ILE A 285 11.40 -22.02 -13.23
CA ILE A 285 11.09 -23.38 -12.79
C ILE A 285 9.71 -23.81 -13.29
N LYS A 286 8.68 -22.99 -13.06
CA LYS A 286 7.31 -23.26 -13.53
C LYS A 286 7.24 -23.46 -15.05
N LYS A 287 7.99 -22.65 -15.81
CA LYS A 287 8.11 -22.78 -17.28
C LYS A 287 8.87 -24.04 -17.69
N ALA A 288 9.95 -24.41 -17.01
CA ALA A 288 10.76 -25.58 -17.34
C ALA A 288 10.00 -26.89 -17.11
N PHE A 289 9.18 -26.95 -16.06
CA PHE A 289 8.34 -28.12 -15.74
C PHE A 289 6.96 -28.09 -16.40
N ASN A 290 6.68 -27.16 -17.33
CA ASN A 290 5.36 -26.97 -17.96
C ASN A 290 4.20 -26.91 -16.95
N GLY A 291 4.45 -26.37 -15.74
CA GLY A 291 3.46 -26.33 -14.66
C GLY A 291 3.08 -27.68 -14.03
N LYS A 292 3.72 -28.79 -14.43
CA LYS A 292 3.41 -30.15 -13.96
C LYS A 292 3.94 -30.46 -12.57
N TRP A 293 4.95 -29.71 -12.10
CA TRP A 293 5.47 -29.86 -10.75
C TRP A 293 4.73 -28.92 -9.79
N GLN A 294 3.83 -29.48 -8.98
CA GLN A 294 3.13 -28.76 -7.92
C GLN A 294 3.28 -29.54 -6.61
N PRO A 295 4.05 -29.04 -5.63
CA PRO A 295 4.10 -29.66 -4.32
C PRO A 295 2.73 -29.57 -3.64
N ALA A 296 2.47 -30.48 -2.69
CA ALA A 296 1.23 -30.47 -1.92
C ALA A 296 0.92 -29.07 -1.35
N THR A 297 -0.33 -28.63 -1.45
CA THR A 297 -0.75 -27.25 -1.14
C THR A 297 -0.28 -26.76 0.22
N VAL A 298 -0.33 -27.63 1.25
CA VAL A 298 0.11 -27.29 2.61
C VAL A 298 1.62 -27.04 2.66
N VAL A 299 2.41 -27.91 2.02
CA VAL A 299 3.88 -27.77 1.95
C VAL A 299 4.24 -26.48 1.24
N SER A 300 3.61 -26.22 0.09
CA SER A 300 3.83 -25.00 -0.70
C SER A 300 3.48 -23.73 0.09
N ARG A 301 2.40 -23.76 0.89
CA ARG A 301 2.03 -22.67 1.79
C ARG A 301 3.05 -22.43 2.89
N LEU A 302 3.45 -23.48 3.59
CA LEU A 302 4.43 -23.40 4.67
C LEU A 302 5.77 -22.88 4.15
N LEU A 303 6.25 -23.39 3.02
CA LEU A 303 7.49 -22.94 2.40
C LEU A 303 7.42 -21.47 1.97
N THR A 304 6.33 -21.06 1.32
CA THR A 304 6.14 -19.67 0.88
C THR A 304 6.09 -18.71 2.07
N LEU A 305 5.31 -19.06 3.10
CA LEU A 305 5.17 -18.22 4.29
C LEU A 305 6.48 -18.17 5.09
N ALA A 306 7.15 -19.32 5.26
CA ALA A 306 8.45 -19.36 5.93
C ALA A 306 9.48 -18.50 5.19
N PHE A 307 9.54 -18.58 3.86
CA PHE A 307 10.43 -17.75 3.07
C PHE A 307 10.15 -16.26 3.29
N VAL A 308 8.90 -15.82 3.14
CA VAL A 308 8.50 -14.41 3.34
C VAL A 308 8.79 -13.93 4.76
N VAL A 309 8.48 -14.73 5.78
CA VAL A 309 8.68 -14.35 7.18
C VAL A 309 10.17 -14.28 7.52
N VAL A 310 10.98 -15.25 7.06
CA VAL A 310 12.43 -15.26 7.30
C VAL A 310 13.09 -14.07 6.61
N THR A 311 12.80 -13.81 5.34
CA THR A 311 13.36 -12.66 4.62
C THR A 311 12.85 -11.33 5.20
N ALA A 312 11.58 -11.26 5.65
CA ALA A 312 11.05 -10.07 6.30
C ALA A 312 11.78 -9.79 7.63
N MET A 313 11.95 -10.80 8.49
CA MET A 313 12.72 -10.66 9.72
C MET A 313 14.18 -10.28 9.46
N TRP A 314 14.75 -10.73 8.34
CA TRP A 314 16.16 -10.45 8.01
C TRP A 314 16.36 -9.04 7.42
N LEU A 315 15.54 -8.62 6.46
CA LEU A 315 15.81 -7.42 5.65
C LEU A 315 14.74 -6.33 5.78
N PHE A 316 13.53 -6.67 6.21
CA PHE A 316 12.43 -5.70 6.31
C PHE A 316 12.29 -5.12 7.72
N MET A 317 12.41 -5.95 8.75
CA MET A 317 12.21 -5.53 10.13
C MET A 317 13.35 -4.69 10.72
N PRO A 318 14.65 -4.90 10.40
CA PRO A 318 15.70 -4.04 10.92
C PRO A 318 15.51 -2.56 10.57
N PRO A 319 15.14 -2.17 9.34
CA PRO A 319 14.76 -0.78 9.02
C PRO A 319 13.60 -0.23 9.85
N VAL A 320 12.57 -1.05 10.14
CA VAL A 320 11.42 -0.65 10.97
C VAL A 320 11.88 -0.29 12.39
N LEU A 321 12.78 -1.09 12.96
CA LEU A 321 13.33 -0.86 14.31
C LEU A 321 14.31 0.31 14.33
N TYR A 322 15.19 0.40 13.32
CA TYR A 322 16.14 1.51 13.18
C TYR A 322 15.42 2.86 13.03
N ALA A 323 14.28 2.88 12.35
CA ALA A 323 13.43 4.05 12.21
C ALA A 323 12.49 4.29 13.40
N GLU A 324 12.56 3.46 14.45
CA GLU A 324 11.80 3.58 15.70
C GLU A 324 10.28 3.64 15.49
N PHE A 325 9.77 2.93 14.46
CA PHE A 325 8.34 2.95 14.14
C PHE A 325 7.46 2.39 15.26
N ASP A 326 7.98 1.43 16.04
CA ASP A 326 7.30 0.89 17.22
C ASP A 326 7.12 1.98 18.30
N VAL A 327 8.16 2.78 18.54
CA VAL A 327 8.14 3.89 19.50
C VAL A 327 7.17 4.98 19.02
N MET A 328 7.22 5.36 17.75
CA MET A 328 6.31 6.36 17.16
C MET A 328 4.85 5.92 17.26
N THR A 329 4.56 4.67 16.87
CA THR A 329 3.22 4.09 16.93
C THR A 329 2.70 4.10 18.37
N ARG A 330 3.49 3.62 19.33
CA ARG A 330 3.11 3.60 20.75
C ARG A 330 2.83 5.00 21.27
N ARG A 331 3.69 5.97 20.98
CA ARG A 331 3.52 7.37 21.41
C ARG A 331 2.22 7.97 20.88
N GLU A 332 1.92 7.74 19.60
CA GLU A 332 0.70 8.26 18.97
C GLU A 332 -0.55 7.56 19.51
N CYS A 333 -0.52 6.24 19.74
CA CYS A 333 -1.63 5.53 20.36
C CYS A 333 -1.93 6.06 21.77
N ILE A 334 -0.91 6.29 22.60
CA ILE A 334 -1.08 6.86 23.95
C ILE A 334 -1.67 8.27 23.87
N ALA A 335 -1.15 9.11 22.97
CA ALA A 335 -1.66 10.47 22.78
C ALA A 335 -3.14 10.48 22.35
N PHE A 336 -3.52 9.58 21.44
CA PHE A 336 -4.90 9.42 21.00
C PHE A 336 -5.82 8.96 22.14
N VAL A 337 -5.41 7.95 22.91
CA VAL A 337 -6.19 7.46 24.07
C VAL A 337 -6.40 8.56 25.10
N ASN A 338 -5.35 9.34 25.40
CA ASN A 338 -5.46 10.45 26.34
C ASN A 338 -6.39 11.54 25.82
N PHE A 339 -6.29 11.92 24.54
CA PHE A 339 -7.21 12.88 23.92
C PHE A 339 -8.67 12.44 23.99
N VAL A 340 -8.96 11.16 23.72
CA VAL A 340 -10.32 10.61 23.84
C VAL A 340 -10.79 10.65 25.30
N LYS A 341 -9.93 10.26 26.26
CA LYS A 341 -10.26 10.36 27.69
C LYS A 341 -10.56 11.79 28.10
N ASP A 342 -9.73 12.75 27.69
CA ASP A 342 -9.89 14.16 28.02
C ASP A 342 -11.23 14.70 27.49
N ILE A 343 -11.61 14.36 26.25
CA ILE A 343 -12.93 14.70 25.68
C ILE A 343 -14.06 14.11 26.52
N ILE A 344 -13.99 12.82 26.85
CA ILE A 344 -15.02 12.15 27.65
C ILE A 344 -15.14 12.79 29.04
N THR A 345 -14.01 13.18 29.65
CA THR A 345 -14.01 13.79 30.99
C THR A 345 -14.43 15.27 31.00
N THR A 346 -14.24 15.99 29.89
CA THR A 346 -14.51 17.44 29.77
C THR A 346 -15.89 17.73 29.22
N ASP A 347 -16.49 16.83 28.42
CA ASP A 347 -17.86 17.00 27.92
C ASP A 347 -18.90 16.65 29.02
N SER A 348 -19.58 17.68 29.53
CA SER A 348 -20.63 17.54 30.54
C SER A 348 -21.81 16.67 30.08
N ARG A 349 -22.01 16.49 28.78
CA ARG A 349 -23.05 15.62 28.20
C ARG A 349 -22.72 14.13 28.23
N PHE A 350 -21.44 13.76 28.34
CA PHE A 350 -21.03 12.35 28.51
C PHE A 350 -21.01 11.94 29.99
N LYS A 351 -20.68 12.86 30.91
CA LYS A 351 -20.81 12.65 32.36
C LYS A 351 -22.23 12.28 32.77
N SER A 352 -23.25 12.91 32.19
CA SER A 352 -24.66 12.59 32.47
C SER A 352 -25.11 11.26 31.87
N PHE A 353 -24.48 10.78 30.78
CA PHE A 353 -24.83 9.49 30.17
C PHE A 353 -24.28 8.28 30.96
N ILE A 354 -23.07 8.43 31.54
CA ILE A 354 -22.46 7.40 32.38
C ILE A 354 -23.16 7.32 33.75
N THR A 355 -23.55 8.45 34.33
CA THR A 355 -24.29 8.45 35.62
C THR A 355 -25.73 7.93 35.53
N VAL A 356 -26.35 7.91 34.34
CA VAL A 356 -27.70 7.35 34.13
C VAL A 356 -27.69 5.83 33.99
N THR A 357 -26.54 5.20 33.74
CA THR A 357 -26.42 3.72 33.62
C THR A 357 -26.00 3.02 34.92
N GLU A 358 -25.64 3.78 35.96
CA GLU A 358 -25.33 3.28 37.30
C GLU A 358 -26.44 3.60 38.34
N GLY A 359 -27.59 4.12 37.89
CA GLY A 359 -28.74 4.51 38.73
C GLY A 359 -29.85 3.47 38.76
#